data_AF-A0A2A3EGL1-F1
#
_entry.id   AF-A0A2A3EGL1-F1
#
_cell.length_a   1.000
_cell.length_b   1.000
_cell.length_c   1.000
_cell.angle_alpha   90.00
_cell.angle_beta   90.00
_cell.angle_gamma   90.00
#
_symmetry.space_group_name_H-M   'P 1'
#
loop_
_entity.id
_entity.type
_entity.pdbx_description
1 polymer ?
#
loop_
_entity_poly.entity_id
_entity_poly.type
_entity_poly.pdbx_seq_one_letter_code
_entity_poly.pdbx_strand_id
1 'polypeptide(L)'
;MEGSRGKKLVARCSSTVVEIHSEKLKFVGHFLSEEMFPLLSNWLKRRDFISQLFKTGADNLQTISVPRKDAAYDESVLPFGAVGLNIVESNLSRIQSGSFAKLSESLEQLNITGCGVETIEPGAFSGLGKLKVLGLVDNKIRSIDASWIRDVSRSLKALIAWRNRITEIDPQIYDLLTELEVWDIAHNELAHCLQPESLKKLKKLGTILIAGNPWAYRCRFSMTWYLGRNHVRFIRDWGITDLLIEECLAHEPAAQQDDAILNKCVDRKIGSSDSLPQSVAGLNEQVRELTRKLHNLEADVAALKKSRI
;
A
#
# COMPACT_ATOMS: atom_id res chain seq x y z
N MET A 1 -38.06 -25.82 -9.17
CA MET A 1 -37.80 -26.01 -7.73
C MET A 1 -36.36 -26.48 -7.58
N GLU A 2 -35.67 -25.80 -6.67
CA GLU A 2 -34.24 -25.80 -6.36
C GLU A 2 -33.59 -27.16 -6.08
N GLY A 3 -32.24 -27.19 -6.13
CA GLY A 3 -31.48 -28.06 -5.24
C GLY A 3 -30.10 -28.51 -5.71
N SER A 4 -29.18 -27.59 -6.04
CA SER A 4 -27.77 -27.93 -6.31
C SER A 4 -27.01 -28.24 -5.01
N ARG A 5 -26.46 -29.46 -4.91
CA ARG A 5 -25.52 -29.86 -3.85
C ARG A 5 -24.14 -29.28 -4.13
N GLY A 6 -23.65 -28.47 -3.18
CA GLY A 6 -22.34 -27.86 -3.22
C GLY A 6 -21.20 -28.88 -3.18
N LYS A 7 -20.19 -28.64 -4.02
CA LYS A 7 -18.82 -29.10 -3.77
C LYS A 7 -17.99 -27.88 -3.40
N LYS A 8 -17.72 -27.78 -2.10
CA LYS A 8 -16.70 -26.90 -1.52
C LYS A 8 -15.33 -27.35 -2.02
N LEU A 9 -14.58 -26.42 -2.61
CA LEU A 9 -13.12 -26.52 -2.71
C LEU A 9 -12.56 -25.32 -1.97
N VAL A 10 -12.02 -25.64 -0.80
CA VAL A 10 -11.36 -24.76 0.15
C VAL A 10 -9.90 -24.64 -0.28
N ALA A 11 -9.43 -23.43 -0.55
CA ALA A 11 -8.01 -23.10 -0.52
C ALA A 11 -7.80 -22.05 0.58
N ARG A 12 -6.97 -22.40 1.57
CA ARG A 12 -6.71 -21.67 2.81
C ARG A 12 -5.46 -20.78 2.70
N CYS A 13 -5.61 -19.55 3.21
CA CYS A 13 -4.66 -18.61 3.84
C CYS A 13 -3.31 -18.28 3.16
N SER A 14 -2.92 -17.00 3.09
CA SER A 14 -2.68 -16.10 4.24
C SER A 14 -3.76 -15.02 4.49
N SER A 15 -4.65 -15.37 5.43
CA SER A 15 -5.23 -14.54 6.51
C SER A 15 -5.72 -13.13 6.18
N THR A 16 -6.87 -13.03 5.51
CA THR A 16 -8.13 -12.42 5.99
C THR A 16 -9.12 -12.55 4.84
N VAL A 17 -10.09 -13.46 4.94
CA VAL A 17 -11.16 -13.55 3.94
C VAL A 17 -12.14 -12.44 4.24
N VAL A 18 -12.04 -11.34 3.50
CA VAL A 18 -13.11 -10.33 3.42
C VAL A 18 -13.96 -10.70 2.22
N GLU A 19 -15.12 -11.32 2.45
CA GLU A 19 -16.13 -11.46 1.40
C GLU A 19 -16.73 -10.08 1.11
N ILE A 20 -16.49 -9.58 -0.10
CA ILE A 20 -17.05 -8.30 -0.58
C ILE A 20 -18.43 -8.60 -1.16
N HIS A 21 -19.44 -8.58 -0.31
CA HIS A 21 -20.82 -8.38 -0.75
C HIS A 21 -21.15 -6.89 -0.65
N SER A 22 -21.81 -6.40 -1.69
CA SER A 22 -22.32 -5.04 -1.82
C SER A 22 -22.87 -4.47 -0.50
N GLU A 23 -22.35 -3.29 -0.18
CA GLU A 23 -22.89 -2.29 0.74
C GLU A 23 -22.91 -2.53 2.27
N LYS A 24 -22.61 -3.71 2.84
CA LYS A 24 -22.44 -3.82 4.32
C LYS A 24 -21.42 -4.88 4.72
N LEU A 25 -20.30 -4.45 5.32
CA LEU A 25 -19.38 -5.34 6.04
C LEU A 25 -20.07 -5.89 7.30
N LYS A 26 -20.44 -7.18 7.28
CA LYS A 26 -20.74 -7.95 8.49
C LYS A 26 -19.53 -8.81 8.83
N PHE A 27 -18.85 -8.47 9.92
CA PHE A 27 -17.79 -9.31 10.50
C PHE A 27 -18.43 -10.48 11.27
N VAL A 28 -18.15 -11.71 10.85
CA VAL A 28 -18.50 -12.91 11.62
C VAL A 28 -17.24 -13.46 12.31
N GLY A 29 -17.09 -13.11 13.59
CA GLY A 29 -16.47 -13.97 14.62
C GLY A 29 -14.95 -14.15 14.72
N HIS A 30 -14.41 -13.58 15.81
CA HIS A 30 -13.33 -14.04 16.70
C HIS A 30 -11.84 -13.80 16.35
N PHE A 31 -11.21 -12.98 17.21
CA PHE A 31 -9.78 -12.66 17.39
C PHE A 31 -9.09 -11.86 16.27
N LEU A 32 -9.28 -10.54 16.30
CA LEU A 32 -8.23 -9.59 15.86
C LEU A 32 -7.33 -9.33 17.07
N SER A 33 -6.03 -9.59 16.97
CA SER A 33 -5.07 -9.17 17.99
C SER A 33 -5.00 -7.63 18.03
N GLU A 34 -4.79 -7.05 19.21
CA GLU A 34 -4.68 -5.59 19.38
C GLU A 34 -3.58 -4.95 18.51
N GLU A 35 -2.58 -5.74 18.10
CA GLU A 35 -1.49 -5.35 17.19
C GLU A 35 -1.96 -5.09 15.74
N MET A 36 -3.10 -5.64 15.32
CA MET A 36 -3.65 -5.43 13.98
C MET A 36 -4.44 -4.13 13.86
N PHE A 37 -4.89 -3.52 14.95
CA PHE A 37 -5.74 -2.33 14.91
C PHE A 37 -5.07 -1.10 14.28
N PRO A 38 -3.79 -0.76 14.55
CA PRO A 38 -3.11 0.34 13.89
C PRO A 38 -2.93 0.10 12.38
N LEU A 39 -2.63 -1.15 12.01
CA LEU A 39 -2.50 -1.59 10.62
C LEU A 39 -3.85 -1.52 9.89
N LEU A 40 -4.95 -1.93 10.54
CA LEU A 40 -6.31 -1.82 10.02
C LEU A 40 -6.76 -0.36 9.89
N SER A 41 -6.46 0.48 10.88
CA SER A 41 -6.75 1.93 10.85
C SER A 41 -6.03 2.61 9.70
N ASN A 42 -4.74 2.32 9.54
CA ASN A 42 -3.93 2.89 8.47
C ASN A 42 -4.37 2.35 7.11
N TRP A 43 -4.75 1.08 7.04
CA TRP A 43 -5.32 0.47 5.84
C TRP A 43 -6.65 1.10 5.44
N LEU A 44 -7.58 1.30 6.39
CA LEU A 44 -8.87 1.95 6.13
C LEU A 44 -8.69 3.40 5.67
N LYS A 45 -7.85 4.18 6.37
CA LYS A 45 -7.51 5.56 5.96
C LYS A 45 -6.88 5.60 4.57
N ARG A 46 -6.00 4.65 4.27
CA ARG A 46 -5.36 4.52 2.96
C ARG A 46 -6.35 4.13 1.87
N ARG A 47 -7.24 3.17 2.14
CA ARG A 47 -8.30 2.75 1.23
C ARG A 47 -9.22 3.91 0.92
N ASP A 48 -9.63 4.67 1.94
CA ASP A 48 -10.49 5.83 1.76
C ASP A 48 -9.76 6.95 0.98
N PHE A 49 -8.46 7.14 1.21
CA PHE A 49 -7.60 8.04 0.42
C PHE A 49 -7.47 7.60 -1.05
N ILE A 50 -7.15 6.33 -1.32
CA ILE A 50 -7.06 5.78 -2.67
C ILE A 50 -8.43 5.87 -3.36
N SER A 51 -9.51 5.52 -2.65
CA SER A 51 -10.88 5.67 -3.16
C SER A 51 -11.21 7.13 -3.48
N GLN A 52 -10.76 8.08 -2.66
CA GLN A 52 -10.91 9.51 -2.93
C GLN A 52 -10.10 9.95 -4.16
N LEU A 53 -8.86 9.49 -4.34
CA LEU A 53 -8.05 9.82 -5.51
C LEU A 53 -8.72 9.42 -6.83
N PHE A 54 -9.36 8.24 -6.86
CA PHE A 54 -10.14 7.82 -8.02
C PHE A 54 -11.50 8.55 -8.09
N LYS A 55 -12.10 8.96 -6.97
CA LYS A 55 -13.36 9.73 -6.98
C LYS A 55 -13.22 11.19 -7.40
N THR A 56 -12.13 11.89 -7.07
CA THR A 56 -12.01 13.36 -7.18
C THR A 56 -11.84 13.94 -8.59
N GLY A 57 -12.19 13.19 -9.64
CA GLY A 57 -12.13 13.70 -11.02
C GLY A 57 -13.04 12.98 -12.00
N ALA A 58 -13.92 12.10 -11.54
CA ALA A 58 -14.74 11.30 -12.43
C ALA A 58 -16.10 11.01 -11.79
N ASP A 59 -17.05 11.93 -12.01
CA ASP A 59 -18.48 11.64 -11.88
C ASP A 59 -18.92 10.53 -12.88
N ASN A 60 -18.02 10.05 -13.76
CA ASN A 60 -18.23 9.06 -14.80
C ASN A 60 -17.13 7.96 -14.87
N LEU A 61 -16.66 7.45 -13.73
CA LEU A 61 -15.76 6.27 -13.72
C LEU A 61 -16.50 5.05 -14.30
N GLN A 62 -16.15 4.65 -15.52
CA GLN A 62 -16.66 3.42 -16.12
C GLN A 62 -15.88 2.23 -15.57
N THR A 63 -16.49 1.50 -14.63
CA THR A 63 -15.89 0.31 -14.05
C THR A 63 -16.14 -0.88 -14.96
N ILE A 64 -15.07 -1.48 -15.49
CA ILE A 64 -15.13 -2.76 -16.19
C ILE A 64 -14.64 -3.84 -15.24
N SER A 65 -15.58 -4.42 -14.49
CA SER A 65 -15.30 -5.68 -13.78
C SER A 65 -15.35 -6.81 -14.81
N VAL A 66 -14.18 -7.30 -15.25
CA VAL A 66 -14.12 -8.49 -16.12
C VAL A 66 -14.33 -9.72 -15.22
N PRO A 67 -15.39 -10.51 -15.42
CA PRO A 67 -15.70 -11.58 -14.49
C PRO A 67 -14.78 -12.79 -14.71
N ARG A 68 -14.09 -13.16 -13.63
CA ARG A 68 -13.50 -14.48 -13.31
C ARG A 68 -12.22 -14.91 -14.06
N LYS A 69 -11.47 -15.70 -13.29
CA LYS A 69 -10.15 -16.35 -13.50
C LYS A 69 -9.94 -17.12 -14.81
N ASP A 70 -10.98 -17.32 -15.62
CA ASP A 70 -10.97 -18.25 -16.74
C ASP A 70 -11.17 -17.57 -18.12
N ALA A 71 -11.42 -16.25 -18.16
CA ALA A 71 -11.47 -15.48 -19.40
C ALA A 71 -10.21 -14.61 -19.51
N ALA A 72 -9.44 -14.80 -20.59
CA ALA A 72 -8.36 -13.87 -20.93
C ALA A 72 -8.96 -12.47 -21.12
N TYR A 73 -8.25 -11.44 -20.65
CA TYR A 73 -8.64 -10.04 -20.85
C TYR A 73 -8.80 -9.76 -22.35
N ASP A 74 -9.98 -9.29 -22.76
CA ASP A 74 -10.28 -8.95 -24.15
C ASP A 74 -10.33 -7.42 -24.33
N GLU A 75 -9.31 -6.89 -25.02
CA GLU A 75 -9.17 -5.48 -25.41
C GLU A 75 -10.31 -4.98 -26.33
N SER A 76 -11.12 -5.88 -26.89
CA SER A 76 -12.29 -5.53 -27.70
C SER A 76 -13.40 -4.85 -26.88
N VAL A 77 -13.44 -5.07 -25.56
CA VAL A 77 -14.50 -4.62 -24.64
C VAL A 77 -14.28 -3.20 -24.11
N LEU A 78 -13.18 -2.54 -24.46
CA LEU A 78 -12.86 -1.20 -23.95
C LEU A 78 -13.82 -0.12 -24.52
N PRO A 79 -14.54 0.63 -23.66
CA PRO A 79 -15.50 1.64 -24.05
C PRO A 79 -14.81 2.88 -24.58
N PHE A 80 -15.20 3.33 -25.76
CA PHE A 80 -14.67 4.56 -26.35
C PHE A 80 -15.02 5.78 -25.46
N GLY A 81 -14.05 6.67 -25.23
CA GLY A 81 -14.28 7.92 -24.49
C GLY A 81 -14.32 7.80 -22.96
N ALA A 82 -13.96 6.65 -22.38
CA ALA A 82 -13.93 6.50 -20.93
C ALA A 82 -12.86 7.37 -20.25
N VAL A 83 -13.29 8.19 -19.31
CA VAL A 83 -12.42 9.06 -18.51
C VAL A 83 -11.72 8.30 -17.40
N GLY A 84 -12.37 7.28 -16.85
CA GLY A 84 -11.79 6.41 -15.83
C GLY A 84 -12.10 4.95 -16.14
N LEU A 85 -11.08 4.10 -16.05
CA LEU A 85 -11.16 2.66 -16.26
C LEU A 85 -10.71 1.93 -15.00
N ASN A 86 -11.52 1.01 -14.52
CA ASN A 86 -11.20 0.13 -13.41
C ASN A 86 -11.25 -1.33 -13.86
N ILE A 87 -10.12 -2.03 -13.76
CA ILE A 87 -9.94 -3.46 -14.07
C ILE A 87 -9.58 -4.13 -12.75
N VAL A 88 -10.44 -5.03 -12.27
CA VAL A 88 -10.29 -5.68 -10.96
C VAL A 88 -10.44 -7.19 -11.08
N GLU A 89 -9.61 -7.92 -10.33
CA GLU A 89 -9.70 -9.40 -10.16
C GLU A 89 -9.69 -10.21 -11.48
N SER A 90 -9.05 -9.67 -12.51
CA SER A 90 -8.84 -10.32 -13.81
C SER A 90 -7.55 -11.17 -13.82
N ASN A 91 -7.40 -12.10 -14.77
CA ASN A 91 -6.11 -12.78 -14.98
C ASN A 91 -5.29 -12.02 -16.04
N LEU A 92 -4.70 -10.89 -15.65
CA LEU A 92 -3.87 -10.04 -16.52
C LEU A 92 -2.41 -10.13 -16.07
N SER A 93 -1.72 -11.21 -16.44
CA SER A 93 -0.31 -11.40 -16.07
C SER A 93 0.63 -10.41 -16.77
N ARG A 94 0.20 -9.82 -17.90
CA ARG A 94 0.99 -8.89 -18.69
C ARG A 94 0.13 -7.74 -19.24
N ILE A 95 0.66 -6.52 -19.18
CA ILE A 95 0.11 -5.37 -19.90
C ILE A 95 0.98 -5.16 -21.14
N GLN A 96 0.38 -5.31 -22.32
CA GLN A 96 1.10 -5.23 -23.59
C GLN A 96 1.24 -3.78 -24.07
N SER A 97 2.20 -3.55 -24.96
CA SER A 97 2.38 -2.25 -25.59
C SER A 97 1.07 -1.79 -26.27
N GLY A 98 0.59 -0.59 -25.94
CA GLY A 98 -0.62 -0.04 -26.54
C GLY A 98 -1.95 -0.70 -26.11
N SER A 99 -1.99 -1.51 -25.05
CA SER A 99 -3.23 -2.17 -24.56
C SER A 99 -4.40 -1.21 -24.26
N PHE A 100 -4.11 0.09 -24.09
CA PHE A 100 -5.11 1.12 -23.83
C PHE A 100 -5.19 2.19 -24.93
N ALA A 101 -4.63 1.95 -26.13
CA ALA A 101 -4.55 2.93 -27.21
C ALA A 101 -5.92 3.50 -27.63
N LYS A 102 -6.98 2.68 -27.57
CA LYS A 102 -8.38 3.10 -27.84
C LYS A 102 -8.89 4.19 -26.90
N LEU A 103 -8.26 4.36 -25.74
CA LEU A 103 -8.66 5.30 -24.69
C LEU A 103 -7.73 6.52 -24.61
N SER A 104 -6.69 6.59 -25.45
CA SER A 104 -5.66 7.64 -25.47
C SER A 104 -6.19 9.07 -25.41
N GLU A 105 -7.33 9.36 -26.05
CA GLU A 105 -7.89 10.71 -26.10
C GLU A 105 -8.66 11.14 -24.85
N SER A 106 -9.01 10.22 -23.95
CA SER A 106 -9.97 10.48 -22.87
C SER A 106 -9.55 9.99 -21.49
N LEU A 107 -8.69 8.96 -21.41
CA LEU A 107 -8.40 8.31 -20.14
C LEU A 107 -7.56 9.20 -19.21
N GLU A 108 -8.13 9.52 -18.06
CA GLU A 108 -7.47 10.27 -17.00
C GLU A 108 -7.15 9.39 -15.78
N GLN A 109 -7.88 8.29 -15.59
CA GLN A 109 -7.69 7.40 -14.45
C GLN A 109 -7.70 5.94 -14.88
N LEU A 110 -6.68 5.20 -14.48
CA LEU A 110 -6.56 3.78 -14.74
C LEU A 110 -6.27 3.06 -13.43
N ASN A 111 -7.16 2.16 -13.03
CA ASN A 111 -6.94 1.28 -11.89
C ASN A 111 -6.91 -0.17 -12.34
N ILE A 112 -5.83 -0.88 -12.02
CA ILE A 112 -5.65 -2.30 -12.28
C ILE A 112 -5.33 -2.96 -10.94
N THR A 113 -6.34 -3.54 -10.30
CA THR A 113 -6.22 -4.10 -8.95
C THR A 113 -6.37 -5.61 -8.93
N GLY A 114 -5.47 -6.32 -8.24
CA GLY A 114 -5.66 -7.76 -7.97
C GLY A 114 -5.62 -8.63 -9.22
N CYS A 115 -4.95 -8.17 -10.29
CA CYS A 115 -4.99 -8.83 -11.59
C CYS A 115 -3.82 -9.79 -11.84
N GLY A 116 -2.86 -9.85 -10.91
CA GLY A 116 -1.69 -10.70 -11.03
C GLY A 116 -0.68 -10.21 -12.07
N VAL A 117 -0.65 -8.92 -12.40
CA VAL A 117 0.30 -8.33 -13.35
C VAL A 117 1.73 -8.58 -12.87
N GLU A 118 2.53 -9.26 -13.69
CA GLU A 118 3.94 -9.54 -13.46
C GLU A 118 4.84 -8.71 -14.38
N THR A 119 4.38 -8.43 -15.61
CA THR A 119 5.16 -7.71 -16.63
C THR A 119 4.35 -6.57 -17.24
N ILE A 120 4.97 -5.40 -17.34
CA ILE A 120 4.45 -4.24 -18.07
C ILE A 120 5.43 -3.96 -19.21
N GLU A 121 4.97 -4.11 -20.45
CA GLU A 121 5.82 -3.92 -21.63
C GLU A 121 6.16 -2.44 -21.86
N PRO A 122 7.31 -2.13 -22.50
CA PRO A 122 7.59 -0.77 -22.96
C PRO A 122 6.44 -0.20 -23.80
N GLY A 123 6.02 1.02 -23.50
CA GLY A 123 4.87 1.64 -24.17
C GLY A 123 3.51 1.01 -23.83
N ALA A 124 3.39 0.25 -22.73
CA ALA A 124 2.09 -0.27 -22.27
C ALA A 124 1.01 0.82 -22.11
N PHE A 125 1.43 2.03 -21.74
CA PHE A 125 0.56 3.19 -21.57
C PHE A 125 0.72 4.21 -22.70
N SER A 126 1.16 3.77 -23.88
CA SER A 126 1.41 4.68 -25.00
C SER A 126 0.14 5.40 -25.46
N GLY A 127 0.29 6.69 -25.75
CA GLY A 127 -0.81 7.57 -26.13
C GLY A 127 -1.68 8.05 -24.96
N LEU A 128 -1.52 7.54 -23.73
CA LEU A 128 -2.31 7.98 -22.56
C LEU A 128 -1.84 9.33 -21.98
N GLY A 129 -1.68 10.35 -22.84
CA GLY A 129 -1.11 11.65 -22.46
C GLY A 129 -1.94 12.45 -21.45
N LYS A 130 -3.20 12.07 -21.20
CA LYS A 130 -4.09 12.69 -20.20
C LYS A 130 -4.15 11.94 -18.87
N LEU A 131 -3.43 10.83 -18.72
CA LEU A 131 -3.52 9.99 -17.54
C LEU A 131 -2.95 10.70 -16.30
N LYS A 132 -3.80 10.96 -15.32
CA LYS A 132 -3.46 11.62 -14.05
C LYS A 132 -3.25 10.62 -12.93
N VAL A 133 -4.00 9.51 -12.92
CA VAL A 133 -3.96 8.51 -11.84
C VAL A 133 -3.73 7.13 -12.41
N LEU A 134 -2.65 6.47 -11.97
CA LEU A 134 -2.34 5.08 -12.30
C LEU A 134 -2.28 4.23 -11.02
N GLY A 135 -3.24 3.33 -10.88
CA GLY A 135 -3.29 2.31 -9.83
C GLY A 135 -2.91 0.94 -10.35
N LEU A 136 -1.96 0.30 -9.68
CA LEU A 136 -1.44 -1.04 -9.96
C LEU A 136 -1.47 -1.89 -8.68
N VAL A 137 -2.53 -1.73 -7.89
CA VAL A 137 -2.65 -2.28 -6.54
C VAL A 137 -2.73 -3.81 -6.53
N ASP A 138 -2.08 -4.47 -5.58
CA ASP A 138 -2.21 -5.91 -5.35
C ASP A 138 -1.86 -6.75 -6.60
N ASN A 139 -0.75 -6.42 -7.25
CA ASN A 139 -0.19 -7.17 -8.37
C ASN A 139 1.16 -7.81 -7.98
N LYS A 140 1.95 -8.23 -8.96
CA LYS A 140 3.23 -8.93 -8.76
C LYS A 140 4.38 -8.23 -9.49
N ILE A 141 4.27 -6.92 -9.67
CA ILE A 141 5.26 -6.11 -10.38
C ILE A 141 6.56 -6.09 -9.57
N ARG A 142 7.70 -6.25 -10.26
CA ARG A 142 9.04 -6.32 -9.63
C ARG A 142 9.86 -5.04 -9.74
N SER A 143 9.57 -4.19 -10.71
CA SER A 143 10.30 -2.94 -10.91
C SER A 143 9.40 -1.83 -11.41
N ILE A 144 9.73 -0.59 -11.04
CA ILE A 144 9.19 0.61 -11.67
C ILE A 144 10.21 1.08 -12.71
N ASP A 145 9.89 0.89 -13.99
CA ASP A 145 10.80 1.10 -15.10
C ASP A 145 10.36 2.29 -15.96
N ALA A 146 11.33 3.11 -16.40
CA ALA A 146 11.05 4.28 -17.21
C ALA A 146 10.44 3.93 -18.58
N SER A 147 10.68 2.73 -19.10
CA SER A 147 10.18 2.28 -20.41
C SER A 147 8.66 2.25 -20.52
N TRP A 148 7.94 1.98 -19.42
CA TRP A 148 6.48 2.00 -19.42
C TRP A 148 5.89 3.28 -18.82
N ILE A 149 6.65 4.05 -18.03
CA ILE A 149 6.18 5.34 -17.46
C ILE A 149 6.31 6.52 -18.42
N ARG A 150 7.30 6.51 -19.34
CA ARG A 150 7.69 7.69 -20.13
C ARG A 150 6.52 8.38 -20.85
N ASP A 151 5.58 7.61 -21.38
CA ASP A 151 4.46 8.15 -22.17
C ASP A 151 3.41 8.88 -21.33
N VAL A 152 3.31 8.57 -20.03
CA VAL A 152 2.37 9.21 -19.09
C VAL A 152 3.04 10.23 -18.18
N SER A 153 4.37 10.38 -18.27
CA SER A 153 5.16 11.08 -17.24
C SER A 153 4.82 12.56 -17.07
N ARG A 154 4.31 13.21 -18.12
CA ARG A 154 3.99 14.64 -18.15
C ARG A 154 2.63 14.99 -17.54
N SER A 155 1.76 14.01 -17.33
CA SER A 155 0.40 14.21 -16.81
C SER A 155 0.13 13.44 -15.52
N LEU A 156 0.95 12.42 -15.22
CA LEU A 156 0.76 11.56 -14.07
C LEU A 156 0.99 12.32 -12.76
N LYS A 157 -0.09 12.43 -11.97
CA LYS A 157 -0.12 13.07 -10.64
C LYS A 157 -0.07 12.06 -9.51
N ALA A 158 -0.62 10.87 -9.72
CA ALA A 158 -0.66 9.82 -8.70
C ALA A 158 -0.25 8.47 -9.27
N LEU A 159 0.77 7.87 -8.67
CA LEU A 159 1.21 6.50 -8.95
C LEU A 159 1.01 5.64 -7.70
N ILE A 160 0.10 4.68 -7.79
CA ILE A 160 -0.28 3.81 -6.67
C ILE A 160 0.12 2.37 -6.98
N ALA A 161 1.23 1.92 -6.43
CA ALA A 161 1.81 0.58 -6.59
C ALA A 161 1.83 -0.22 -5.28
N TRP A 162 0.84 0.02 -4.41
CA TRP A 162 0.69 -0.67 -3.12
C TRP A 162 0.50 -2.19 -3.28
N ARG A 163 1.14 -2.98 -2.41
CA ARG A 163 1.12 -4.46 -2.44
C ARG A 163 1.57 -5.02 -3.80
N ASN A 164 2.83 -4.79 -4.12
CA ASN A 164 3.51 -5.45 -5.23
C ASN A 164 4.76 -6.17 -4.70
N ARG A 165 5.68 -6.53 -5.59
CA ARG A 165 6.97 -7.15 -5.25
C ARG A 165 8.13 -6.29 -5.75
N ILE A 166 7.96 -4.97 -5.69
CA ILE A 166 8.91 -4.04 -6.30
C ILE A 166 10.19 -4.06 -5.48
N THR A 167 11.30 -4.41 -6.12
CA THR A 167 12.65 -4.39 -5.52
C THR A 167 13.47 -3.20 -6.00
N GLU A 168 13.16 -2.68 -7.19
CA GLU A 168 13.95 -1.64 -7.85
C GLU A 168 13.07 -0.55 -8.50
N ILE A 169 13.59 0.68 -8.48
CA ILE A 169 13.00 1.85 -9.14
C ILE A 169 14.09 2.42 -10.06
N ASP A 170 13.81 2.51 -11.35
CA ASP A 170 14.71 3.11 -12.33
C ASP A 170 15.00 4.58 -11.95
N PRO A 171 16.28 5.00 -11.82
CA PRO A 171 16.64 6.37 -11.53
C PRO A 171 16.07 7.42 -12.50
N GLN A 172 15.75 7.04 -13.74
CA GLN A 172 15.12 7.95 -14.70
C GLN A 172 13.70 8.37 -14.27
N ILE A 173 13.02 7.59 -13.42
CA ILE A 173 11.68 7.91 -12.93
C ILE A 173 11.65 9.27 -12.21
N TYR A 174 12.70 9.59 -11.45
CA TYR A 174 12.79 10.86 -10.73
C TYR A 174 12.92 12.06 -11.67
N ASP A 175 13.50 11.87 -12.86
CA ASP A 175 13.59 12.91 -13.90
C ASP A 175 12.33 13.02 -14.75
N LEU A 176 11.57 11.93 -14.89
CA LEU A 176 10.38 11.86 -15.72
C LEU A 176 9.11 12.34 -15.01
N LEU A 177 8.91 11.96 -13.74
CA LEU A 177 7.68 12.17 -12.98
C LEU A 177 7.65 13.52 -12.25
N THR A 178 7.93 14.61 -12.96
CA THR A 178 8.02 15.96 -12.35
C THR A 178 6.68 16.50 -11.84
N GLU A 179 5.57 15.95 -12.34
CA GLU A 179 4.19 16.34 -12.00
C GLU A 179 3.58 15.47 -10.89
N LEU A 180 4.31 14.49 -10.38
CA LEU A 180 3.83 13.54 -9.38
C LEU A 180 3.59 14.24 -8.04
N GLU A 181 2.35 14.17 -7.56
CA GLU A 181 1.88 14.72 -6.30
C GLU A 181 1.77 13.63 -5.22
N VAL A 182 1.39 12.42 -5.63
CA VAL A 182 1.17 11.27 -4.74
C VAL A 182 1.92 10.04 -5.26
N TRP A 183 2.73 9.44 -4.39
CA TRP A 183 3.44 8.21 -4.71
C TRP A 183 3.25 7.16 -3.62
N ASP A 184 2.54 6.09 -3.95
CA ASP A 184 2.34 4.96 -3.04
C ASP A 184 3.15 3.75 -3.51
N ILE A 185 4.19 3.42 -2.75
CA ILE A 185 5.06 2.26 -2.97
C ILE A 185 5.13 1.36 -1.74
N ALA A 186 4.18 1.47 -0.83
CA ALA A 186 4.20 0.68 0.39
C ALA A 186 3.89 -0.79 0.14
N HIS A 187 4.30 -1.64 1.08
CA HIS A 187 4.14 -3.09 1.01
C HIS A 187 4.72 -3.63 -0.30
N ASN A 188 6.00 -3.33 -0.50
CA ASN A 188 6.84 -3.84 -1.57
C ASN A 188 8.12 -4.42 -0.96
N GLU A 189 9.11 -4.72 -1.79
CA GLU A 189 10.37 -5.35 -1.41
C GLU A 189 11.56 -4.38 -1.57
N LEU A 190 11.30 -3.07 -1.45
CA LEU A 190 12.32 -2.03 -1.59
C LEU A 190 13.25 -2.01 -0.37
N ALA A 191 14.52 -2.35 -0.59
CA ALA A 191 15.53 -2.36 0.46
C ALA A 191 16.46 -1.13 0.43
N HIS A 192 16.66 -0.53 -0.74
CA HIS A 192 17.63 0.54 -0.96
C HIS A 192 17.08 1.93 -0.64
N CYS A 193 17.95 2.89 -0.30
CA CYS A 193 17.50 4.24 0.04
C CYS A 193 16.82 4.94 -1.16
N LEU A 194 15.72 5.65 -0.91
CA LEU A 194 15.29 6.74 -1.78
C LEU A 194 16.16 7.96 -1.48
N GLN A 195 17.18 8.19 -2.33
CA GLN A 195 18.16 9.25 -2.09
C GLN A 195 17.50 10.65 -2.11
N PRO A 196 17.81 11.54 -1.16
CA PRO A 196 17.29 12.92 -1.14
C PRO A 196 17.50 13.68 -2.46
N GLU A 197 18.62 13.45 -3.14
CA GLU A 197 18.98 14.07 -4.42
C GLU A 197 18.00 13.68 -5.53
N SER A 198 17.55 12.42 -5.51
CA SER A 198 16.54 11.90 -6.43
C SER A 198 15.15 12.42 -6.07
N LEU A 199 14.77 12.39 -4.79
CA LEU A 199 13.48 12.90 -4.32
C LEU A 199 13.29 14.39 -4.62
N LYS A 200 14.37 15.18 -4.58
CA LYS A 200 14.36 16.61 -4.95
C LYS A 200 13.92 16.89 -6.38
N LYS A 201 14.06 15.92 -7.28
CA LYS A 201 13.62 16.06 -8.68
C LYS A 201 12.08 16.00 -8.80
N LEU A 202 11.41 15.35 -7.86
CA LEU A 202 9.95 15.24 -7.78
C LEU A 202 9.34 16.51 -7.16
N LYS A 203 9.40 17.62 -7.91
CA LYS A 203 9.11 18.98 -7.41
C LYS A 203 7.70 19.18 -6.84
N LYS A 204 6.72 18.40 -7.28
CA LYS A 204 5.32 18.50 -6.84
C LYS A 204 4.91 17.46 -5.81
N LEU A 205 5.84 16.60 -5.39
CA LEU A 205 5.53 15.49 -4.48
C LEU A 205 5.05 16.04 -3.14
N GLY A 206 3.76 15.86 -2.86
CA GLY A 206 3.14 16.29 -1.62
C GLY A 206 2.92 15.14 -0.65
N THR A 207 2.74 13.92 -1.15
CA THR A 207 2.52 12.73 -0.30
C THR A 207 3.26 11.52 -0.84
N ILE A 208 3.98 10.82 0.03
CA ILE A 208 4.61 9.53 -0.28
C ILE A 208 4.23 8.48 0.77
N LEU A 209 3.92 7.27 0.36
CA LEU A 209 3.63 6.18 1.28
C LEU A 209 4.66 5.07 1.09
N ILE A 210 5.44 4.81 2.14
CA ILE A 210 6.64 3.96 2.09
C ILE A 210 6.61 2.80 3.10
N ALA A 211 5.56 2.72 3.92
CA ALA A 211 5.37 1.67 4.94
C ALA A 211 5.50 0.25 4.36
N GLY A 212 5.86 -0.73 5.18
CA GLY A 212 5.84 -2.15 4.80
C GLY A 212 6.89 -2.54 3.76
N ASN A 213 7.98 -1.78 3.62
CA ASN A 213 9.13 -2.14 2.80
C ASN A 213 10.34 -2.46 3.69
N PRO A 214 11.23 -3.37 3.28
CA PRO A 214 12.44 -3.74 4.03
C PRO A 214 13.56 -2.68 3.90
N TRP A 215 13.24 -1.40 4.07
CA TRP A 215 14.22 -0.31 3.96
C TRP A 215 15.40 -0.53 4.91
N ALA A 216 16.61 -0.48 4.37
CA ALA A 216 17.83 -0.51 5.16
C ALA A 216 17.80 0.58 6.25
N TYR A 217 18.19 0.20 7.46
CA TYR A 217 18.04 1.05 8.65
C TYR A 217 18.74 2.41 8.48
N ARG A 218 19.94 2.45 7.87
CA ARG A 218 20.68 3.70 7.64
C ARG A 218 19.93 4.71 6.78
N CYS A 219 19.15 4.23 5.81
CA CYS A 219 18.42 5.09 4.88
C CYS A 219 17.25 5.83 5.53
N ARG A 220 16.69 5.25 6.59
CA ARG A 220 15.44 5.69 7.20
C ARG A 220 15.50 7.13 7.69
N PHE A 221 16.58 7.49 8.39
CA PHE A 221 16.79 8.82 8.92
C PHE A 221 16.91 9.87 7.81
N SER A 222 17.85 9.69 6.88
CA SER A 222 18.08 10.65 5.79
C SER A 222 16.82 10.86 4.94
N MET A 223 16.13 9.77 4.60
CA MET A 223 14.90 9.81 3.81
C MET A 223 13.77 10.56 4.55
N THR A 224 13.47 10.20 5.80
CA THR A 224 12.39 10.86 6.56
C THR A 224 12.72 12.30 6.95
N TRP A 225 13.99 12.59 7.22
CA TRP A 225 14.45 13.95 7.46
C TRP A 225 14.22 14.82 6.23
N TYR A 226 14.61 14.35 5.05
CA TYR A 226 14.37 15.07 3.79
C TYR A 226 12.87 15.29 3.55
N LEU A 227 12.05 14.25 3.68
CA LEU A 227 10.60 14.33 3.45
C LEU A 227 9.95 15.34 4.42
N GLY A 228 10.28 15.28 5.70
CA GLY A 228 9.79 16.22 6.71
C GLY A 228 10.25 17.65 6.45
N ARG A 229 11.53 17.86 6.12
CA ARG A 229 12.12 19.18 5.87
C ARG A 229 11.53 19.88 4.64
N ASN A 230 11.04 19.11 3.66
CA ASN A 230 10.42 19.58 2.43
C ASN A 230 8.88 19.51 2.46
N HIS A 231 8.28 19.33 3.64
CA HIS A 231 6.82 19.28 3.83
C HIS A 231 6.10 18.20 2.98
N VAL A 232 6.82 17.14 2.61
CA VAL A 232 6.21 15.97 1.97
C VAL A 232 5.56 15.13 3.07
N ARG A 233 4.25 14.92 2.99
CA ARG A 233 3.55 14.03 3.92
C ARG A 233 4.00 12.60 3.67
N PHE A 234 4.39 11.88 4.72
CA PHE A 234 4.76 10.48 4.59
C PHE A 234 4.09 9.57 5.59
N ILE A 235 3.75 8.35 5.13
CA ILE A 235 3.23 7.27 5.98
C ILE A 235 4.25 6.15 6.03
N ARG A 236 4.69 5.82 7.25
CA ARG A 236 5.66 4.77 7.61
C ARG A 236 5.14 3.96 8.79
N ASP A 237 5.67 2.76 8.99
CA ASP A 237 5.25 1.78 10.02
C ASP A 237 6.43 1.22 10.83
N TRP A 238 7.55 1.95 10.89
CA TRP A 238 8.79 1.46 11.52
C TRP A 238 8.71 1.26 13.05
N GLY A 239 7.65 1.74 13.72
CA GLY A 239 7.41 1.46 15.14
C GLY A 239 8.61 1.76 16.05
N ILE A 240 8.92 0.83 16.96
CA ILE A 240 10.06 0.92 17.89
C ILE A 240 11.43 0.66 17.23
N THR A 241 11.46 0.17 15.98
CA THR A 241 12.72 -0.23 15.35
C THR A 241 13.69 0.93 15.19
N ASP A 242 13.20 2.17 15.02
CA ASP A 242 14.05 3.36 14.97
C ASP A 242 14.79 3.62 16.30
N LEU A 243 14.19 3.27 17.45
CA LEU A 243 14.86 3.37 18.76
C LEU A 243 16.00 2.35 18.88
N LEU A 244 15.81 1.16 18.30
CA LEU A 244 16.82 0.10 18.30
C LEU A 244 18.01 0.44 17.39
N ILE A 245 17.81 1.26 16.34
CA ILE A 245 18.89 1.74 15.48
C ILE A 245 19.89 2.56 16.30
N GLU A 246 19.42 3.55 17.06
CA GLU A 246 20.28 4.40 17.90
C GLU A 246 21.05 3.58 18.95
N GLU A 247 20.36 2.63 19.58
CA GLU A 247 21.00 1.73 20.54
C GLU A 247 22.09 0.87 19.89
N CYS A 248 21.83 0.31 18.70
CA CYS A 248 22.82 -0.47 17.95
C CYS A 248 24.01 0.38 17.50
N LEU A 249 23.77 1.60 17.01
CA LEU A 249 24.84 2.52 16.59
C LEU A 249 25.73 2.96 17.75
N ALA A 250 25.19 3.01 18.98
CA ALA A 250 25.94 3.36 20.18
C ALA A 250 26.80 2.21 20.74
N HIS A 251 26.40 0.95 20.56
CA HIS A 251 27.03 -0.21 21.21
C HIS A 251 27.79 -1.15 20.26
N GLU A 252 27.60 -1.03 18.94
CA GLU A 252 28.29 -1.84 17.93
C GLU A 252 29.12 -0.91 17.02
N PRO A 253 30.42 -0.69 17.28
CA PRO A 253 31.24 0.29 16.56
C PRO A 253 31.26 0.08 15.04
N ALA A 254 31.22 -1.17 14.59
CA ALA A 254 31.21 -1.53 13.17
C ALA A 254 29.85 -1.28 12.50
N ALA A 255 28.75 -1.17 13.25
CA ALA A 255 27.42 -0.84 12.71
C ALA A 255 27.36 0.57 12.10
N GLN A 256 28.28 1.46 12.49
CA GLN A 256 28.42 2.78 11.88
C GLN A 256 28.95 2.73 10.44
N GLN A 257 29.53 1.62 9.99
CA GLN A 257 30.14 1.51 8.66
C GLN A 257 29.56 0.36 7.83
N ASP A 258 28.96 -0.64 8.48
CA ASP A 258 28.43 -1.84 7.84
C ASP A 258 26.93 -2.01 8.09
N ASP A 259 26.15 -1.95 7.00
CA ASP A 259 24.70 -2.17 7.01
C ASP A 259 24.30 -3.57 7.47
N ALA A 260 25.06 -4.60 7.11
CA ALA A 260 24.75 -5.97 7.52
C ALA A 260 24.90 -6.16 9.03
N ILE A 261 25.90 -5.49 9.63
CA ILE A 261 26.09 -5.50 11.09
C ILE A 261 24.97 -4.73 11.78
N LEU A 262 24.60 -3.55 11.28
CA LEU A 262 23.48 -2.77 11.83
C LEU A 262 22.18 -3.58 11.75
N ASN A 263 21.89 -4.15 10.57
CA ASN A 263 20.70 -4.97 10.36
C ASN A 263 20.65 -6.15 11.32
N LYS A 264 21.75 -6.90 11.42
CA LYS A 264 21.85 -8.05 12.34
C LYS A 264 21.67 -7.65 13.81
N CYS A 265 22.18 -6.47 14.22
CA CYS A 265 21.99 -5.97 15.59
C CYS A 265 20.53 -5.66 15.89
N VAL A 266 19.88 -4.90 15.00
CA VAL A 266 18.48 -4.50 15.16
C VAL A 266 17.58 -5.74 15.09
N ASP A 267 17.80 -6.64 14.14
CA ASP A 267 17.03 -7.88 13.98
C ASP A 267 17.19 -8.81 15.18
N ARG A 268 18.41 -8.92 15.74
CA ARG A 268 18.64 -9.65 17.01
C ARG A 268 17.83 -9.02 18.15
N LYS A 269 17.74 -7.69 18.21
CA LYS A 269 16.99 -6.99 19.26
C LYS A 269 15.48 -7.12 19.07
N ILE A 270 15.00 -7.07 17.83
CA ILE A 270 13.60 -7.38 17.48
C ILE A 270 13.27 -8.82 17.87
N GLY A 271 14.11 -9.80 17.51
CA GLY A 271 13.91 -11.21 17.87
C GLY A 271 14.05 -11.48 19.37
N SER A 272 14.89 -10.72 20.09
CA SER A 272 14.92 -10.74 21.55
C SER A 272 13.69 -10.09 22.19
N SER A 273 12.89 -9.31 21.44
CA SER A 273 11.65 -8.74 21.94
C SER A 273 10.52 -9.77 22.04
N ASP A 274 10.64 -10.95 21.42
CA ASP A 274 9.82 -12.12 21.78
C ASP A 274 10.12 -12.63 23.21
N SER A 275 11.25 -12.20 23.77
CA SER A 275 11.52 -12.18 25.21
C SER A 275 11.54 -10.74 25.72
N LEU A 276 10.38 -10.07 25.71
CA LEU A 276 10.17 -8.77 26.36
C LEU A 276 10.93 -8.71 27.70
N PRO A 277 11.71 -7.63 27.96
CA PRO A 277 12.26 -7.40 29.29
C PRO A 277 11.13 -7.48 30.32
N GLN A 278 11.35 -8.12 31.47
CA GLN A 278 10.32 -8.31 32.51
C GLN A 278 9.57 -7.01 32.88
N SER A 279 10.19 -5.84 32.67
CA SER A 279 9.59 -4.53 32.83
C SER A 279 8.45 -4.23 31.84
N VAL A 280 8.57 -4.64 30.57
CA VAL A 280 7.54 -4.39 29.54
C VAL A 280 6.37 -5.36 29.67
N ALA A 281 6.62 -6.60 30.10
CA ALA A 281 5.56 -7.53 30.49
C ALA A 281 4.70 -6.98 31.65
N GLY A 282 5.36 -6.34 32.63
CA GLY A 282 4.67 -5.65 33.74
C GLY A 282 3.82 -4.46 33.27
N LEU A 283 4.29 -3.70 32.29
CA LEU A 283 3.52 -2.62 31.66
C LEU A 283 2.30 -3.14 30.88
N ASN A 284 2.45 -4.24 30.13
CA ASN A 284 1.34 -4.85 29.40
C ASN A 284 0.23 -5.34 30.33
N GLU A 285 0.58 -5.88 31.50
CA GLU A 285 -0.40 -6.29 32.50
C GLU A 285 -1.13 -5.09 33.14
N GLN A 286 -0.41 -4.00 33.39
CA GLN A 286 -1.02 -2.75 33.85
C GLN A 286 -1.99 -2.15 32.83
N VAL A 287 -1.63 -2.19 31.54
CA VAL A 287 -2.50 -1.73 30.45
C VAL A 287 -3.76 -2.59 30.37
N ARG A 288 -3.66 -3.92 30.45
CA ARG A 288 -4.81 -4.84 30.46
C ARG A 288 -5.76 -4.55 31.63
N GLU A 289 -5.22 -4.34 32.82
CA GLU A 289 -6.02 -4.06 34.01
C GLU A 289 -6.74 -2.69 33.91
N LEU A 290 -6.07 -1.68 33.35
CA LEU A 290 -6.70 -0.38 33.07
C LEU A 290 -7.81 -0.49 32.03
N THR A 291 -7.60 -1.24 30.95
CA THR A 291 -8.61 -1.48 29.91
C THR A 291 -9.83 -2.20 30.46
N ARG A 292 -9.64 -3.17 31.37
CA ARG A 292 -10.73 -3.88 32.06
C ARG A 292 -11.54 -2.92 32.95
N LYS A 293 -10.85 -2.06 33.70
CA LYS A 293 -11.51 -1.03 34.54
C LYS A 293 -12.30 -0.04 33.70
N LEU A 294 -11.77 0.37 32.54
CA LEU A 294 -12.46 1.28 31.62
C LEU A 294 -13.76 0.66 31.10
N HIS A 295 -13.74 -0.60 30.66
CA HIS A 295 -14.95 -1.29 30.18
C HIS A 295 -16.02 -1.43 31.28
N ASN A 296 -15.61 -1.71 32.52
CA ASN A 296 -16.55 -1.77 33.65
C ASN A 296 -17.18 -0.39 33.92
N LEU A 297 -16.38 0.68 33.90
CA LEU A 297 -16.87 2.05 34.02
C LEU A 297 -17.84 2.43 32.90
N GLU A 298 -17.56 2.04 31.66
CA GLU A 298 -18.46 2.27 30.53
C GLU A 298 -19.79 1.54 30.70
N ALA A 299 -19.77 0.31 31.20
CA ALA A 299 -20.97 -0.47 31.49
C ALA A 299 -21.80 0.17 32.63
N ASP A 300 -21.15 0.62 33.71
CA ASP A 300 -21.80 1.30 34.83
C ASP A 300 -22.43 2.63 34.39
N VAL A 301 -21.71 3.42 33.58
CA VAL A 301 -22.24 4.66 32.99
C VAL A 301 -23.43 4.38 32.08
N ALA A 302 -23.39 3.32 31.29
CA ALA A 302 -24.52 2.92 30.45
C ALA A 302 -25.75 2.47 31.28
N ALA A 303 -25.54 1.76 32.39
CA ALA A 303 -26.58 1.36 33.33
C ALA A 303 -27.20 2.57 34.06
N LEU A 304 -26.37 3.54 34.46
CA LEU A 304 -26.83 4.79 35.07
C LEU A 304 -27.61 5.67 34.08
N LYS A 305 -27.24 5.67 32.80
CA LYS A 305 -28.02 6.37 31.75
C LYS A 305 -29.39 5.71 31.51
N LYS A 306 -29.50 4.39 31.65
CA LYS A 306 -30.76 3.65 31.50
C LYS A 306 -31.70 3.79 32.70
N SER A 307 -31.19 4.08 33.89
CA SER A 307 -32.00 4.28 35.11
C SER A 307 -32.47 5.73 35.30
N ARG A 308 -32.07 6.63 34.39
CA ARG A 308 -32.44 8.06 34.39
C ARG A 308 -33.47 8.43 33.31
N ILE A 309 -34.05 7.42 32.65
CA ILE A 309 -35.20 7.47 31.71
C ILE A 309 -36.32 6.66 32.35
#